data_AF-A0A2E9IQF8-F1
#
_entry.id   AF-A0A2E9IQF8-F1
#
_cell.length_a   1.000
_cell.length_b   1.000
_cell.length_c   1.000
_cell.angle_alpha   90.00
_cell.angle_beta   90.00
_cell.angle_gamma   90.00
#
_symmetry.space_group_name_H-M   'P 1'
#
loop_
_entity.id
_entity.type
_entity.pdbx_description
1 polymer ?
#
loop_
_entity_poly.entity_id
_entity_poly.type
_entity_poly.pdbx_seq_one_letter_code
_entity_poly.pdbx_strand_id
1 'polypeptide(L)'
;MALAIKYEHLIADEIVDGQDALATLAGVDRSQISRILRLRLLAPDIQEAILNLPEVEEGRDIFNWTKIDVLTRIECWRKQTHRFKSLRLPRTSSITGTLNAE
;
A
#
# COMPACT_ATOMS: atom_id res chain seq x y z
N MET A 1 1.62 -6.56 -7.67
CA MET A 1 2.38 -5.53 -8.42
C MET A 1 2.22 -5.61 -9.94
N ALA A 2 1.96 -6.78 -10.53
CA ALA A 2 1.84 -6.95 -11.98
C ALA A 2 0.91 -5.93 -12.69
N LEU A 3 -0.20 -5.54 -12.08
CA LEU A 3 -1.10 -4.53 -12.65
C LEU A 3 -0.47 -3.14 -12.75
N ALA A 4 0.30 -2.74 -11.74
CA ALA A 4 1.02 -1.47 -11.76
C ALA A 4 2.04 -1.45 -12.90
N ILE A 5 2.78 -2.56 -13.08
CA ILE A 5 3.76 -2.75 -14.16
C ILE A 5 3.07 -2.68 -15.52
N LYS A 6 1.97 -3.40 -15.70
CA LYS A 6 1.16 -3.34 -16.92
C LYS A 6 0.70 -1.91 -17.23
N TYR A 7 0.17 -1.18 -16.25
CA TYR A 7 -0.31 0.18 -16.44
C TYR A 7 0.78 1.18 -16.79
N GLU A 8 1.98 1.02 -16.21
CA GLU A 8 3.13 1.84 -16.60
C GLU A 8 3.54 1.56 -18.03
N HIS A 9 3.61 0.30 -18.47
CA HIS A 9 3.92 -0.01 -19.87
C HIS A 9 2.87 0.56 -20.83
N LEU A 10 1.57 0.43 -20.51
CA LEU A 10 0.52 1.01 -21.36
C LEU A 10 0.65 2.52 -21.54
N ILE A 11 1.12 3.23 -20.51
CA ILE A 11 1.35 4.67 -20.58
C ILE A 11 2.69 4.99 -21.29
N ALA A 12 3.75 4.24 -20.97
CA ALA A 12 5.08 4.46 -21.53
C ALA A 12 5.16 4.13 -23.03
N ASP A 13 4.41 3.11 -23.47
CA ASP A 13 4.30 2.69 -24.86
C ASP A 13 3.26 3.53 -25.64
N GLU A 14 2.71 4.59 -25.03
CA GLU A 14 1.70 5.49 -25.60
C GLU A 14 0.42 4.78 -26.09
N ILE A 15 0.18 3.54 -25.64
CA ILE A 15 -1.03 2.76 -25.96
C ILE A 15 -2.26 3.41 -25.31
N VAL A 16 -2.07 4.05 -24.15
CA VAL A 16 -3.09 4.78 -23.41
C VAL A 16 -2.58 6.17 -23.08
N ASP A 17 -3.38 7.19 -23.34
CA ASP A 17 -3.05 8.60 -23.12
C ASP A 17 -3.12 8.97 -21.63
N GLY A 18 -2.18 8.44 -20.87
CA GLY A 18 -2.00 8.73 -19.45
C GLY A 18 -3.02 8.09 -18.51
N GLN A 19 -3.02 8.58 -17.28
CA GLN A 19 -3.80 7.97 -16.18
C GLN A 19 -5.31 8.19 -16.31
N ASP A 20 -5.72 9.28 -16.94
CA ASP A 20 -7.14 9.63 -17.11
C ASP A 20 -7.83 8.68 -18.11
N ALA A 21 -7.22 8.47 -19.28
CA ALA A 21 -7.70 7.49 -20.25
C ALA A 21 -7.68 6.05 -19.67
N LEU A 22 -6.66 5.71 -18.88
CA LEU A 22 -6.56 4.42 -18.21
C LEU A 22 -7.67 4.23 -17.16
N ALA A 23 -8.01 5.28 -16.42
CA ALA A 23 -9.07 5.27 -15.42
C ALA A 23 -10.44 5.03 -16.08
N THR A 24 -10.72 5.74 -17.19
CA THR A 24 -11.92 5.52 -18.00
C THR A 24 -11.99 4.08 -18.53
N LEU A 25 -10.89 3.56 -19.09
CA LEU A 25 -10.83 2.20 -19.62
C LEU A 25 -11.06 1.14 -18.52
N ALA A 26 -10.52 1.37 -17.33
CA ALA A 26 -10.65 0.46 -16.20
C ALA A 26 -11.96 0.66 -15.39
N GLY A 27 -12.77 1.67 -15.71
CA GLY A 27 -14.02 1.98 -14.99
C GLY A 27 -13.79 2.42 -13.54
N VAL A 28 -12.65 3.05 -13.25
CA VAL A 28 -12.28 3.50 -11.90
C VAL A 28 -11.96 4.99 -11.89
N ASP A 29 -11.91 5.58 -10.69
CA ASP A 29 -11.40 6.94 -10.53
C ASP A 29 -9.89 7.03 -10.77
N ARG A 30 -9.43 8.17 -11.30
CA ARG A 30 -8.02 8.46 -11.56
C ARG A 30 -7.13 8.27 -10.33
N SER A 31 -7.65 8.57 -9.13
CA SER A 31 -6.92 8.34 -7.89
C SER A 31 -6.58 6.86 -7.69
N GLN A 32 -7.45 5.93 -8.08
CA GLN A 32 -7.17 4.48 -7.97
C GLN A 32 -6.03 4.07 -8.89
N ILE A 33 -5.97 4.60 -10.11
CA ILE A 33 -4.83 4.40 -11.00
C ILE A 33 -3.54 4.92 -10.36
N SER A 34 -3.57 6.15 -9.83
CA SER A 34 -2.43 6.74 -9.13
C SER A 34 -1.96 5.88 -7.95
N ARG A 35 -2.91 5.34 -7.16
CA ARG A 35 -2.64 4.43 -6.05
C ARG A 35 -1.93 3.17 -6.52
N ILE A 36 -2.46 2.52 -7.56
CA ILE A 36 -1.87 1.30 -8.15
C ILE A 36 -0.45 1.58 -8.64
N LEU A 37 -0.25 2.65 -9.41
CA LEU A 37 1.06 3.00 -9.95
C LEU A 37 2.09 3.29 -8.86
N ARG A 38 1.70 3.99 -7.79
CA ARG A 38 2.60 4.30 -6.65
C ARG A 38 3.14 3.07 -5.93
N LEU A 39 2.46 1.92 -6.00
CA LEU A 39 2.93 0.71 -5.34
C LEU A 39 4.31 0.24 -5.85
N ARG A 40 4.70 0.59 -7.08
CA ARG A 40 6.03 0.30 -7.63
C ARG A 40 7.17 1.03 -6.92
N LEU A 41 6.87 2.11 -6.21
CA LEU A 41 7.86 2.91 -5.48
C LEU A 41 8.26 2.26 -4.15
N LEU A 42 7.54 1.22 -3.74
CA LEU A 42 7.85 0.46 -2.53
C LEU A 42 9.07 -0.44 -2.77
N ALA A 43 9.85 -0.66 -1.72
CA ALA A 43 10.94 -1.62 -1.71
C ALA A 43 10.42 -3.04 -2.05
N PRO A 44 11.19 -3.87 -2.76
CA PRO A 44 10.73 -5.19 -3.20
C PRO A 44 10.20 -6.09 -2.07
N ASP A 45 10.86 -6.08 -0.92
CA ASP A 45 10.45 -6.85 0.28
C ASP A 45 9.08 -6.39 0.84
N ILE A 46 8.78 -5.10 0.75
CA ILE A 46 7.46 -4.56 1.13
C ILE A 46 6.40 -4.98 0.11
N GLN A 47 6.73 -4.94 -1.18
CA GLN A 47 5.82 -5.38 -2.24
C GLN A 47 5.43 -6.85 -2.05
N GLU A 48 6.40 -7.73 -1.76
CA GLU A 48 6.16 -9.13 -1.44
C GLU A 48 5.34 -9.29 -0.15
N ALA A 49 5.64 -8.52 0.89
CA ALA A 49 4.88 -8.58 2.14
C ALA A 49 3.41 -8.18 1.95
N ILE A 50 3.11 -7.19 1.12
CA ILE A 50 1.74 -6.77 0.79
C ILE A 50 1.00 -7.87 0.03
N LEU A 51 1.66 -8.54 -0.92
CA LEU A 51 1.06 -9.65 -1.68
C LEU A 51 0.75 -10.88 -0.82
N ASN A 52 1.45 -11.03 0.31
CA ASN A 52 1.30 -12.13 1.25
C ASN A 52 0.61 -11.69 2.56
N LEU A 53 -0.13 -10.58 2.56
CA LEU A 53 -0.93 -10.20 3.73
C LEU A 53 -2.05 -11.23 3.92
N PRO A 54 -2.31 -11.67 5.17
CA PRO A 54 -3.47 -12.49 5.45
C PRO A 54 -4.74 -11.70 5.10
N GLU A 55 -5.77 -12.42 4.66
CA GLU A 55 -7.09 -11.82 4.49
C GLU A 55 -7.56 -11.26 5.84
N VAL A 56 -8.13 -10.06 5.81
CA VAL A 56 -8.65 -9.43 7.03
C VAL A 56 -10.03 -10.03 7.30
N GLU A 57 -10.08 -11.09 8.09
CA GLU A 57 -11.35 -11.77 8.43
C GLU A 57 -12.22 -10.94 9.38
N GLU A 58 -11.64 -10.23 10.34
CA GLU A 58 -12.32 -9.28 11.22
C GLU A 58 -11.40 -8.12 11.66
N GLY A 59 -11.97 -6.93 11.89
CA GLY A 59 -11.25 -5.76 12.40
C GLY A 59 -10.78 -4.75 11.34
N ARG A 60 -10.00 -3.75 11.76
CA ARG A 60 -9.47 -2.71 10.85
C ARG A 60 -8.22 -3.22 10.15
N ASP A 61 -8.22 -3.16 8.83
CA ASP A 61 -7.03 -3.40 8.02
C ASP A 61 -5.85 -2.56 8.54
N ILE A 62 -4.79 -3.27 8.93
CA ILE A 62 -3.56 -2.68 9.46
C ILE A 62 -2.89 -1.83 8.38
N PHE A 63 -3.14 -2.12 7.09
CA PHE A 63 -2.55 -1.47 5.92
C PHE A 63 -3.56 -0.74 5.04
N ASN A 64 -4.25 0.25 5.61
CA ASN A 64 -4.99 1.20 4.78
C ASN A 64 -4.07 1.97 3.81
N TRP A 65 -4.65 2.48 2.72
CA TRP A 65 -3.90 3.19 1.68
C TRP A 65 -3.08 4.36 2.21
N THR A 66 -3.59 5.12 3.18
CA THR A 66 -2.88 6.26 3.77
C THR A 66 -1.53 5.86 4.35
N LYS A 67 -1.44 4.70 5.01
CA LYS A 67 -0.17 4.18 5.55
C LYS A 67 0.78 3.76 4.43
N ILE A 68 0.25 3.15 3.36
CA ILE A 68 1.04 2.75 2.20
C ILE A 68 1.58 3.98 1.47
N ASP A 69 0.75 5.01 1.24
CA ASP A 69 1.15 6.24 0.54
C ASP A 69 2.34 6.92 1.23
N VAL A 70 2.36 6.94 2.57
CA VAL A 70 3.50 7.50 3.33
C VAL A 70 4.80 6.75 3.04
N LEU A 71 4.76 5.42 2.86
CA LEU A 71 5.94 4.63 2.53
C LEU A 71 6.45 4.93 1.11
N THR A 72 5.54 5.13 0.16
CA THR A 72 5.91 5.45 -1.24
C THR A 72 6.66 6.77 -1.40
N ARG A 73 6.58 7.67 -0.41
CA ARG A 73 7.25 8.97 -0.38
C ARG A 73 8.68 8.91 0.18
N ILE A 74 9.13 7.77 0.68
CA ILE A 74 10.48 7.60 1.25
C ILE A 74 11.40 7.05 0.15
N GLU A 75 12.36 7.82 -0.33
CA GLU A 75 13.24 7.39 -1.45
C GLU A 75 14.18 6.22 -1.09
N CYS A 76 14.61 6.13 0.17
CA CYS A 76 15.52 5.08 0.62
C CYS A 76 14.78 3.81 1.04
N TRP A 77 14.93 2.72 0.29
CA TRP A 77 14.31 1.42 0.59
C TRP A 77 14.59 0.90 2.00
N ARG A 78 15.83 1.03 2.50
CA ARG A 78 16.14 0.62 3.88
C ARG A 78 15.30 1.37 4.92
N LYS A 79 15.04 2.67 4.69
CA LYS A 79 14.16 3.47 5.55
C LYS A 79 12.69 3.07 5.38
N GLN A 80 12.25 2.76 4.16
CA GLN A 80 10.92 2.22 3.92
C GLN A 80 10.71 0.91 4.69
N THR A 81 11.60 -0.07 4.54
CA THR A 81 11.50 -1.39 5.21
C THR A 81 11.44 -1.23 6.72
N HIS A 82 12.30 -0.38 7.29
CA HIS A 82 12.29 -0.11 8.73
C HIS A 82 10.93 0.48 9.17
N ARG A 83 10.42 1.47 8.44
CA ARG A 83 9.13 2.10 8.74
C ARG A 83 7.96 1.12 8.58
N PHE A 84 7.97 0.29 7.55
CA PHE A 84 6.97 -0.74 7.30
C PHE A 84 6.90 -1.76 8.43
N LYS A 85 8.05 -2.22 8.94
CA LYS A 85 8.10 -3.11 10.10
C LYS A 85 7.48 -2.47 11.34
N SER A 86 7.73 -1.18 11.60
CA SER A 86 7.09 -0.44 12.71
C SER A 86 5.58 -0.29 12.56
N LEU A 87 5.04 -0.34 11.34
CA LEU A 87 3.60 -0.29 11.08
C LEU A 87 2.91 -1.66 11.23
N ARG A 88 3.65 -2.76 10.98
CA ARG A 88 3.17 -4.14 11.17
C ARG A 88 3.04 -4.54 12.63
N LEU A 89 3.92 -4.00 13.48
CA LEU A 89 3.84 -4.27 14.91
C LEU A 89 2.54 -3.64 15.43
N PRO A 90 1.65 -4.42 16.08
CA PRO A 90 0.51 -3.83 16.76
C PRO A 90 1.09 -2.77 17.69
N ARG A 91 0.61 -1.53 17.56
CA ARG A 91 0.82 -0.56 18.62
C ARG A 91 0.13 -1.19 19.82
N THR A 92 0.91 -1.75 20.73
CA THR A 92 0.43 -2.14 22.05
C THR A 92 -0.12 -0.87 22.67
N SER A 93 -1.41 -0.62 22.45
CA SER A 93 -2.17 0.26 23.31
C SER A 93 -2.09 -0.42 24.66
N SER A 94 -1.23 0.10 25.52
CA SER A 94 -1.30 -0.14 26.95
C SER A 94 -2.70 0.30 27.39
N ILE A 95 -3.66 -0.62 27.36
CA ILE A 95 -4.85 -0.52 28.18
C ILE A 95 -4.37 -0.98 29.55
N THR A 96 -3.93 0.00 30.33
CA THR A 96 -3.92 -0.09 31.78
C THR A 96 -5.38 -0.22 32.21
N GLY A 97 -5.88 -1.45 32.24
CA GLY A 97 -7.10 -1.85 32.91
C GLY A 97 -6.72 -2.45 34.25
N THR A 98 -6.55 -1.58 35.23
CA THR A 98 -6.59 -1.84 36.67
C THR A 98 -7.55 -2.98 37.04
N LEU A 99 -7.04 -3.87 37.91
CA LEU A 99 -7.71 -4.46 39.09
C LEU A 99 -9.21 -4.75 39.01
N ASN A 100 -9.54 -6.04 39.18
CA ASN A 100 -10.46 -6.62 40.18
C ASN A 100 -10.16 -8.14 40.13
N ALA A 101 -9.66 -8.89 41.12
CA ALA A 101 -9.72 -8.77 42.58
C ALA A 101 -11.14 -8.49 43.08
N GLU A 102 -12.03 -9.47 42.92
CA GLU A 102 -12.76 -10.19 43.98
C GLU A 102 -13.69 -11.25 43.37
#